data_AF-A0A4Q6ACW0-F1
#
_entry.id   AF-A0A4Q6ACW0-F1
#
_cell.length_a   1.000
_cell.length_b   1.000
_cell.length_c   1.000
_cell.angle_alpha   90.00
_cell.angle_beta   90.00
_cell.angle_gamma   90.00
#
_symmetry.space_group_name_H-M   'P 1'
#
loop_
_entity.id
_entity.type
_entity.pdbx_description
1 polymer ?
#
loop_
_entity_poly.entity_id
_entity_poly.type
_entity_poly.pdbx_seq_one_letter_code
_entity_poly.pdbx_strand_id
1 'polypeptide(L)'
;MMKSIIKFSYRAVLISAVMAMITTSSCTKKYTEINSDPSKITTITSGELPFLFTRALHGAFSSYQTDQNLFADLYAQYYANTSVNFATDRLAVQHAWSDAVYTVTYSAVMPQLQIIMQNVEPGSPEYALCNIWWVFTFHRVTDYFGPIPYFQAGSGGKKIAYDPMDKIYADFFKRLTEAVAVLKQNTASKPFGTADLIYSGDVTKWIKFANTLRLRLAMRISAVSPALAKTEGEAAVASGVFTNSPADDALMKRGNATSTAINPLSSMSEYNEFRMSATMESIMKGYQDPRMSVYWLPARANNEYNGFRNGYNTAQLGNALNSNAANSHVGARWTSPASGGITTFESTPLNVMSAAEADFLRAEGAILGWNMEGNAKSFYDKGIRNSLLQW
;
A
#
# COMPACT_ATOMS: atom_id res chain seq x y z
N MET A 1 27.84 -79.11 27.82
CA MET A 1 26.82 -78.38 27.02
C MET A 1 26.82 -76.85 27.20
N MET A 2 27.16 -76.30 28.37
CA MET A 2 26.98 -74.86 28.65
C MET A 2 27.94 -73.89 27.93
N LYS A 3 29.15 -74.31 27.52
CA LYS A 3 30.13 -73.43 26.84
C LYS A 3 29.83 -73.18 25.33
N SER A 4 28.99 -73.99 24.70
CA SER A 4 28.63 -73.86 23.28
C SER A 4 27.53 -72.81 23.06
N ILE A 5 26.53 -72.79 23.95
CA ILE A 5 25.36 -71.91 23.88
C ILE A 5 25.75 -70.42 24.05
N ILE A 6 26.74 -70.14 24.90
CA ILE A 6 27.21 -68.77 25.17
C ILE A 6 27.90 -68.14 23.96
N LYS A 7 28.59 -68.91 23.10
CA LYS A 7 29.26 -68.36 21.90
C LYS A 7 28.29 -68.03 20.76
N PHE A 8 27.13 -68.71 20.71
CA PHE A 8 26.11 -68.47 19.68
C PHE A 8 25.32 -67.19 19.95
N SER A 9 25.04 -66.88 21.24
CA SER A 9 24.35 -65.67 21.65
C SER A 9 25.17 -64.38 21.41
N TYR A 10 26.49 -64.39 21.61
CA TYR A 10 27.32 -63.21 21.31
C TYR A 10 27.39 -62.89 19.81
N ARG A 11 27.40 -63.89 18.93
CA ARG A 11 27.41 -63.68 17.47
C ARG A 11 26.08 -63.16 16.94
N ALA A 12 24.96 -63.68 17.47
CA ALA A 12 23.63 -63.17 17.12
C ALA A 12 23.43 -61.72 17.57
N VAL A 13 23.86 -61.37 18.79
CA VAL A 13 23.80 -59.99 19.32
C VAL A 13 24.68 -59.03 18.52
N LEU A 14 25.89 -59.45 18.11
CA LEU A 14 26.77 -58.64 17.25
C LEU A 14 26.20 -58.42 15.85
N ILE A 15 25.58 -59.46 15.24
CA ILE A 15 24.93 -59.33 13.93
C ILE A 15 23.70 -58.40 14.02
N SER A 16 22.88 -58.53 15.07
CA SER A 16 21.75 -57.63 15.32
C SER A 16 22.18 -56.19 15.59
N ALA A 17 23.28 -55.97 16.32
CA ALA A 17 23.82 -54.64 16.59
C ALA A 17 24.41 -53.97 15.34
N VAL A 18 25.08 -54.75 14.47
CA VAL A 18 25.59 -54.26 13.18
C VAL A 18 24.44 -53.96 12.22
N MET A 19 23.39 -54.79 12.17
CA MET A 19 22.21 -54.55 11.35
C MET A 19 21.42 -53.30 11.80
N ALA A 20 21.34 -53.05 13.12
CA ALA A 20 20.73 -51.85 13.70
C ALA A 20 21.56 -50.56 13.46
N MET A 21 22.89 -50.67 13.37
CA MET A 21 23.74 -49.54 12.96
C MET A 21 23.60 -49.21 11.46
N ILE A 22 23.31 -50.20 10.61
CA ILE A 22 23.12 -49.97 9.16
C ILE A 22 21.78 -49.28 8.87
N THR A 23 20.71 -49.58 9.63
CA THR A 23 19.37 -48.99 9.40
C THR A 23 19.25 -47.52 9.83
N THR A 24 20.01 -47.08 10.85
CA THR A 24 19.97 -45.68 11.31
C THR A 24 20.69 -44.70 10.38
N SER A 25 21.59 -45.19 9.51
CA SER A 25 22.31 -44.37 8.53
C SER A 25 21.54 -44.15 7.21
N SER A 26 20.41 -44.82 6.99
CA SER A 26 19.63 -44.71 5.75
C SER A 26 18.47 -43.70 5.86
N CYS A 27 17.89 -43.53 7.06
CA CYS A 27 16.73 -42.65 7.27
C CYS A 27 17.04 -41.14 7.23
N THR A 28 18.30 -40.74 7.25
CA THR A 28 18.71 -39.32 7.23
C THR A 28 19.33 -38.88 5.89
N LYS A 29 19.67 -39.81 5.00
CA LYS A 29 20.39 -39.53 3.74
C LYS A 29 19.64 -38.62 2.77
N LYS A 30 18.31 -38.54 2.89
CA LYS A 30 17.44 -37.70 2.06
C LYS A 30 16.58 -36.74 2.86
N TYR A 31 16.89 -36.48 4.13
CA TYR A 31 16.07 -35.60 4.96
C TYR A 31 15.93 -34.18 4.36
N THR A 32 17.02 -33.64 3.79
CA THR A 32 17.03 -32.37 3.08
C THR A 32 16.31 -32.42 1.73
N GLU A 33 16.38 -33.53 0.98
CA GLU A 33 15.63 -33.72 -0.28
C GLU A 33 14.12 -33.92 -0.05
N ILE A 34 13.73 -34.60 1.04
CA ILE A 34 12.33 -34.89 1.37
C ILE A 34 11.65 -33.66 2.00
N ASN A 35 12.41 -32.83 2.73
CA ASN A 35 11.92 -31.58 3.33
C ASN A 35 12.30 -30.31 2.56
N SER A 36 12.95 -30.44 1.40
CA SER A 36 13.08 -29.33 0.45
C SER A 36 11.77 -29.20 -0.30
N ASP A 37 11.05 -28.11 -0.04
CA ASP A 37 9.84 -27.76 -0.79
C ASP A 37 10.19 -27.53 -2.27
N PRO A 38 9.79 -28.42 -3.20
CA PRO A 38 10.14 -28.28 -4.62
C PRO A 38 9.40 -27.11 -5.29
N SER A 39 8.45 -26.46 -4.60
CA SER A 39 7.80 -25.22 -5.04
C SER A 39 8.52 -23.96 -4.57
N LYS A 40 9.49 -24.07 -3.65
CA LYS A 40 10.34 -22.94 -3.28
C LYS A 40 11.34 -22.68 -4.40
N ILE A 41 11.27 -21.47 -4.96
CA ILE A 41 12.31 -20.91 -5.81
C ILE A 41 13.59 -20.84 -4.98
N THR A 42 14.55 -21.73 -5.25
CA THR A 42 15.82 -21.81 -4.53
C THR A 42 16.86 -20.81 -5.05
N THR A 43 16.65 -20.29 -6.26
CA THR A 43 17.47 -19.27 -6.90
C THR A 43 16.59 -18.25 -7.62
N ILE A 44 16.66 -16.98 -7.23
CA ILE A 44 15.97 -15.89 -7.91
C ILE A 44 16.80 -15.51 -9.13
N THR A 45 16.24 -15.66 -10.33
CA THR A 45 16.86 -15.22 -11.57
C THR A 45 16.30 -13.86 -11.99
N SER A 46 16.89 -13.25 -13.03
CA SER A 46 16.39 -12.00 -13.60
C SER A 46 14.94 -12.10 -14.09
N GLY A 47 14.46 -13.31 -14.43
CA GLY A 47 13.09 -13.57 -14.86
C GLY A 47 12.03 -13.36 -13.76
N GLU A 48 12.39 -13.54 -12.49
CA GLU A 48 11.44 -13.41 -11.37
C GLU A 48 11.30 -11.97 -10.86
N LEU A 49 12.29 -11.10 -11.08
CA LEU A 49 12.34 -9.75 -10.52
C LEU A 49 11.10 -8.88 -10.87
N PRO A 50 10.57 -8.91 -12.11
CA PRO A 50 9.35 -8.17 -12.43
C PRO A 50 8.15 -8.58 -11.57
N PHE A 51 8.00 -9.88 -11.27
CA PHE A 51 6.89 -10.38 -10.44
C PHE A 51 7.06 -10.02 -8.96
N LEU A 52 8.29 -9.91 -8.47
CA LEU A 52 8.56 -9.37 -7.13
C LEU A 52 8.14 -7.90 -7.04
N PHE A 53 8.36 -7.12 -8.10
CA PHE A 53 7.90 -5.73 -8.14
C PHE A 53 6.36 -5.67 -8.15
N THR A 54 5.70 -6.48 -8.97
CA THR A 54 4.22 -6.64 -8.92
C THR A 54 3.73 -6.96 -7.52
N ARG A 55 4.39 -7.92 -6.83
CA ARG A 55 4.05 -8.31 -5.47
C ARG A 55 4.25 -7.16 -4.47
N ALA A 56 5.30 -6.36 -4.62
CA ALA A 56 5.55 -5.17 -3.81
C ALA A 56 4.46 -4.10 -4.02
N LEU A 57 4.01 -3.90 -5.26
CA LEU A 57 2.91 -2.99 -5.60
C LEU A 57 1.61 -3.42 -4.92
N HIS A 58 1.20 -4.69 -5.07
CA HIS A 58 0.01 -5.23 -4.42
C HIS A 58 0.12 -5.22 -2.88
N GLY A 59 1.30 -5.56 -2.36
CA GLY A 59 1.57 -5.65 -0.93
C GLY A 59 1.27 -4.36 -0.19
N ALA A 60 1.54 -3.20 -0.79
CA ALA A 60 1.30 -1.88 -0.21
C ALA A 60 -0.18 -1.61 0.15
N PHE A 61 -1.09 -2.44 -0.33
CA PHE A 61 -2.54 -2.31 -0.13
C PHE A 61 -3.20 -3.61 0.33
N SER A 62 -2.43 -4.61 0.80
CA SER A 62 -2.95 -5.95 1.13
C SER A 62 -3.86 -5.98 2.36
N SER A 63 -3.74 -4.99 3.25
CA SER A 63 -4.54 -4.88 4.49
C SER A 63 -5.35 -3.58 4.52
N TYR A 64 -5.82 -3.13 3.36
CA TYR A 64 -6.48 -1.84 3.17
C TYR A 64 -7.59 -1.53 4.19
N GLN A 65 -8.36 -2.54 4.61
CA GLN A 65 -9.41 -2.34 5.61
C GLN A 65 -8.88 -1.77 6.92
N THR A 66 -7.84 -2.40 7.48
CA THR A 66 -7.33 -2.05 8.81
C THR A 66 -6.20 -1.03 8.78
N ASP A 67 -5.50 -0.90 7.64
CA ASP A 67 -4.41 0.08 7.43
C ASP A 67 -4.90 1.45 6.91
N GLN A 68 -6.04 1.48 6.21
CA GLN A 68 -6.56 2.70 5.57
C GLN A 68 -8.02 2.99 5.96
N ASN A 69 -8.95 2.08 5.71
CA ASN A 69 -10.39 2.36 5.79
C ASN A 69 -10.90 2.57 7.22
N LEU A 70 -10.65 1.62 8.13
CA LEU A 70 -11.00 1.70 9.54
C LEU A 70 -10.02 2.55 10.35
N PHE A 71 -9.11 3.25 9.66
CA PHE A 71 -8.08 4.10 10.23
C PHE A 71 -8.14 5.51 9.60
N ALA A 72 -7.25 5.83 8.67
CA ALA A 72 -7.16 7.17 8.08
C ALA A 72 -8.45 7.67 7.41
N ASP A 73 -9.17 6.83 6.65
CA ASP A 73 -10.41 7.27 5.99
C ASP A 73 -11.53 7.54 7.00
N LEU A 74 -11.55 6.77 8.09
CA LEU A 74 -12.50 6.93 9.20
C LEU A 74 -12.19 8.22 9.99
N TYR A 75 -10.91 8.45 10.29
CA TYR A 75 -10.47 9.66 11.01
C TYR A 75 -10.61 10.93 10.17
N ALA A 76 -10.42 10.83 8.86
CA ALA A 76 -10.74 11.88 7.90
C ALA A 76 -12.26 12.06 7.68
N GLN A 77 -13.08 11.18 8.25
CA GLN A 77 -14.54 11.16 8.11
C GLN A 77 -15.01 11.14 6.65
N TYR A 78 -14.30 10.37 5.81
CA TYR A 78 -14.83 9.98 4.50
C TYR A 78 -15.90 8.91 4.67
N TYR A 79 -15.62 7.94 5.55
CA TYR A 79 -16.52 6.87 5.92
C TYR A 79 -16.89 6.93 7.41
N ALA A 80 -17.93 6.19 7.77
CA ALA A 80 -18.29 5.87 9.14
C ALA A 80 -18.49 4.36 9.30
N ASN A 81 -18.16 3.82 10.48
CA ASN A 81 -18.26 2.39 10.75
C ASN A 81 -19.68 2.02 11.15
N THR A 82 -20.21 0.96 10.52
CA THR A 82 -21.55 0.41 10.84
C THR A 82 -21.48 -0.94 11.53
N SER A 83 -20.30 -1.55 11.66
CA SER A 83 -20.13 -2.83 12.34
C SER A 83 -20.18 -2.69 13.87
N VAL A 84 -21.05 -3.48 14.50
CA VAL A 84 -21.24 -3.50 15.97
C VAL A 84 -20.01 -3.98 16.75
N ASN A 85 -19.13 -4.75 16.09
CA ASN A 85 -17.94 -5.32 16.69
C ASN A 85 -16.74 -4.38 16.63
N PHE A 86 -16.85 -3.27 15.91
CA PHE A 86 -15.74 -2.34 15.70
C PHE A 86 -15.95 -1.06 16.51
N ALA A 87 -14.89 -0.64 17.20
CA ALA A 87 -14.90 0.52 18.09
C ALA A 87 -14.05 1.69 17.57
N THR A 88 -13.42 1.54 16.40
CA THR A 88 -12.49 2.54 15.82
C THR A 88 -13.14 3.88 15.55
N ASP A 89 -14.44 3.90 15.24
CA ASP A 89 -15.19 5.13 14.99
C ASP A 89 -15.49 5.92 16.27
N ARG A 90 -15.25 5.30 17.43
CA ARG A 90 -15.22 5.94 18.76
C ARG A 90 -13.79 6.19 19.24
N LEU A 91 -12.83 6.21 18.31
CA LEU A 91 -11.40 6.41 18.57
C LEU A 91 -10.77 5.34 19.47
N ALA A 92 -11.39 4.17 19.59
CA ALA A 92 -10.77 3.06 20.29
C ALA A 92 -9.67 2.44 19.43
N VAL A 93 -8.45 2.41 19.96
CA VAL A 93 -7.31 1.81 19.28
C VAL A 93 -7.45 0.29 19.29
N GLN A 94 -7.42 -0.31 18.09
CA GLN A 94 -7.33 -1.75 17.93
C GLN A 94 -5.89 -2.12 17.59
N HIS A 95 -5.15 -2.62 18.58
CA HIS A 95 -3.71 -2.90 18.44
C HIS A 95 -3.40 -3.85 17.29
N ALA A 96 -4.16 -4.94 17.15
CA ALA A 96 -3.98 -5.91 16.06
C ALA A 96 -4.16 -5.30 14.65
N TRP A 97 -4.90 -4.21 14.53
CA TRP A 97 -5.07 -3.49 13.26
C TRP A 97 -3.93 -2.51 13.00
N SER A 98 -3.37 -1.93 14.06
CA SER A 98 -2.16 -1.10 13.98
C SER A 98 -0.96 -1.93 13.50
N ASP A 99 -0.89 -3.21 13.90
CA ASP A 99 0.13 -4.17 13.42
C ASP A 99 0.03 -4.42 11.90
N ALA A 100 -1.15 -4.24 11.29
CA ALA A 100 -1.34 -4.43 9.86
C ALA A 100 -0.56 -3.40 9.04
N VAL A 101 -0.45 -2.15 9.52
CA VAL A 101 0.35 -1.09 8.88
C VAL A 101 1.81 -1.51 8.77
N TYR A 102 2.37 -2.05 9.86
CA TYR A 102 3.73 -2.60 9.87
C TYR A 102 3.83 -3.82 8.96
N THR A 103 2.88 -4.75 9.04
CA THR A 103 2.90 -5.99 8.27
C THR A 103 2.94 -5.73 6.76
N VAL A 104 2.16 -4.76 6.28
CA VAL A 104 2.17 -4.31 4.88
C VAL A 104 3.59 -3.93 4.45
N THR A 105 4.21 -2.97 5.14
CA THR A 105 5.52 -2.46 4.73
C THR A 105 6.64 -3.48 4.96
N TYR A 106 6.75 -4.05 6.16
CA TYR A 106 7.91 -4.89 6.54
C TYR A 106 7.82 -6.34 6.06
N SER A 107 6.62 -6.89 5.81
CA SER A 107 6.46 -8.29 5.37
C SER A 107 6.02 -8.42 3.92
N ALA A 108 5.13 -7.54 3.43
CA ALA A 108 4.60 -7.65 2.07
C ALA A 108 5.44 -6.91 1.03
N VAL A 109 5.98 -5.72 1.36
CA VAL A 109 6.65 -4.84 0.39
C VAL A 109 8.17 -4.89 0.50
N MET A 110 8.71 -4.48 1.65
CA MET A 110 10.16 -4.28 1.85
C MET A 110 11.00 -5.48 1.44
N PRO A 111 10.67 -6.74 1.82
CA PRO A 111 11.50 -7.89 1.44
C PRO A 111 11.58 -8.08 -0.08
N GLN A 112 10.49 -7.80 -0.80
CA GLN A 112 10.46 -7.92 -2.25
C GLN A 112 11.38 -6.88 -2.91
N LEU A 113 11.31 -5.63 -2.43
CA LEU A 113 12.17 -4.55 -2.91
C LEU A 113 13.65 -4.80 -2.59
N GLN A 114 13.98 -5.29 -1.39
CA GLN A 114 15.37 -5.61 -1.02
C GLN A 114 15.95 -6.71 -1.91
N ILE A 115 15.18 -7.76 -2.18
CA ILE A 115 15.60 -8.84 -3.07
C ILE A 115 15.88 -8.27 -4.47
N ILE A 116 15.00 -7.43 -5.02
CA ILE A 116 15.26 -6.81 -6.33
C ILE A 116 16.53 -5.95 -6.27
N MET A 117 16.65 -5.07 -5.28
CA MET A 117 17.81 -4.17 -5.11
C MET A 117 19.14 -4.91 -4.93
N GLN A 118 19.13 -6.16 -4.42
CA GLN A 118 20.33 -7.01 -4.30
C GLN A 118 20.70 -7.71 -5.62
N ASN A 119 19.78 -7.79 -6.57
CA ASN A 119 19.92 -8.54 -7.83
C ASN A 119 19.90 -7.66 -9.08
N VAL A 120 19.91 -6.33 -8.93
CA VAL A 120 20.04 -5.37 -10.03
C VAL A 120 21.19 -4.40 -9.73
N GLU A 121 21.77 -3.82 -10.78
CA GLU A 121 22.86 -2.85 -10.63
C GLU A 121 22.39 -1.61 -9.84
N PRO A 122 23.13 -1.19 -8.80
CA PRO A 122 22.91 0.11 -8.19
C PRO A 122 22.98 1.21 -9.25
N GLY A 123 21.89 1.97 -9.41
CA GLY A 123 21.77 2.99 -10.46
C GLY A 123 21.07 2.53 -11.73
N SER A 124 20.53 1.30 -11.79
CA SER A 124 19.62 0.89 -12.86
C SER A 124 18.21 1.52 -12.69
N PRO A 125 17.42 1.61 -13.77
CA PRO A 125 16.01 2.04 -13.69
C PRO A 125 15.16 1.19 -12.74
N GLU A 126 15.39 -0.12 -12.67
CA GLU A 126 14.73 -1.04 -11.72
C GLU A 126 15.05 -0.66 -10.27
N TYR A 127 16.32 -0.38 -9.98
CA TYR A 127 16.76 0.08 -8.66
C TYR A 127 16.09 1.42 -8.30
N ALA A 128 16.00 2.35 -9.25
CA ALA A 128 15.33 3.63 -9.06
C ALA A 128 13.83 3.49 -8.76
N LEU A 129 13.11 2.64 -9.50
CA LEU A 129 11.70 2.34 -9.23
C LEU A 129 11.50 1.71 -7.84
N CYS A 130 12.39 0.79 -7.44
CA CYS A 130 12.35 0.20 -6.11
C CYS A 130 12.54 1.26 -5.01
N ASN A 131 13.43 2.24 -5.21
CA ASN A 131 13.61 3.35 -4.26
C ASN A 131 12.39 4.26 -4.17
N ILE A 132 11.73 4.55 -5.29
CA ILE A 132 10.50 5.35 -5.29
C ILE A 132 9.41 4.62 -4.51
N TRP A 133 9.21 3.32 -4.75
CA TRP A 133 8.20 2.53 -4.05
C TRP A 133 8.55 2.31 -2.57
N TRP A 134 9.85 2.21 -2.25
CA TRP A 134 10.33 2.18 -0.86
C TRP A 134 9.90 3.43 -0.10
N VAL A 135 10.14 4.61 -0.66
CA VAL A 135 9.73 5.87 -0.04
C VAL A 135 8.21 5.93 0.09
N PHE A 136 7.46 5.51 -0.95
CA PHE A 136 5.99 5.47 -0.93
C PHE A 136 5.44 4.66 0.26
N THR A 137 6.02 3.49 0.56
CA THR A 137 5.48 2.63 1.63
C THR A 137 5.99 3.01 3.01
N PHE A 138 7.26 3.40 3.14
CA PHE A 138 7.81 3.79 4.44
C PHE A 138 7.30 5.14 4.94
N HIS A 139 6.98 6.10 4.06
CA HIS A 139 6.44 7.38 4.53
C HIS A 139 5.10 7.19 5.26
N ARG A 140 4.25 6.27 4.77
CA ARG A 140 2.95 5.98 5.40
C ARG A 140 3.11 5.45 6.83
N VAL A 141 4.09 4.58 7.07
CA VAL A 141 4.33 4.02 8.41
C VAL A 141 4.87 5.09 9.35
N THR A 142 5.89 5.86 8.94
CA THR A 142 6.45 6.90 9.82
C THR A 142 5.47 8.05 10.05
N ASP A 143 4.59 8.36 9.09
CA ASP A 143 3.54 9.36 9.26
C ASP A 143 2.47 8.93 10.28
N TYR A 144 2.25 7.63 10.51
CA TYR A 144 1.32 7.13 11.52
C TYR A 144 1.97 6.97 12.90
N PHE A 145 3.23 6.51 12.97
CA PHE A 145 3.86 6.09 14.23
C PHE A 145 5.03 6.96 14.69
N GLY A 146 5.51 7.87 13.85
CA GLY A 146 6.72 8.66 14.11
C GLY A 146 7.99 7.83 13.84
N PRO A 147 8.94 7.74 14.78
CA PRO A 147 10.14 6.92 14.62
C PRO A 147 9.81 5.44 14.32
N ILE A 148 10.56 4.81 13.42
CA ILE A 148 10.36 3.40 13.00
C ILE A 148 11.70 2.73 12.66
N PRO A 149 11.82 1.39 12.66
CA PRO A 149 12.98 0.71 12.10
C PRO A 149 13.13 0.98 10.60
N TYR A 150 14.15 1.69 10.15
CA TYR A 150 14.24 2.12 8.75
C TYR A 150 15.57 1.76 8.10
N PHE A 151 16.68 2.34 8.58
CA PHE A 151 18.00 2.16 7.95
C PHE A 151 18.54 0.73 8.10
N GLN A 152 18.17 0.07 9.21
CA GLN A 152 18.56 -1.30 9.51
C GLN A 152 17.43 -2.30 9.24
N ALA A 153 16.32 -1.86 8.63
CA ALA A 153 15.18 -2.72 8.32
C ALA A 153 15.60 -3.85 7.36
N GLY A 154 15.20 -5.09 7.68
CA GLY A 154 15.56 -6.28 6.88
C GLY A 154 17.01 -6.79 7.05
N SER A 155 17.79 -6.23 7.96
CA SER A 155 19.18 -6.69 8.25
C SER A 155 19.30 -8.08 8.90
N GLY A 156 18.18 -8.71 9.26
CA GLY A 156 18.16 -10.01 9.96
C GLY A 156 18.49 -9.93 11.46
N GLY A 157 18.72 -8.73 12.00
CA GLY A 157 18.95 -8.51 13.43
C GLY A 157 17.72 -8.82 14.29
N LYS A 158 17.91 -9.46 15.45
CA LYS A 158 16.83 -9.76 16.42
C LYS A 158 16.25 -8.53 17.12
N LYS A 159 16.99 -7.42 17.14
CA LYS A 159 16.59 -6.13 17.69
C LYS A 159 17.04 -5.06 16.72
N ILE A 160 16.10 -4.27 16.23
CA ILE A 160 16.38 -3.17 15.31
C ILE A 160 15.94 -1.88 16.00
N ALA A 161 16.86 -0.93 16.09
CA ALA A 161 16.56 0.38 16.68
C ALA A 161 15.59 1.15 15.79
N TYR A 162 14.82 2.04 16.41
CA TYR A 162 13.93 2.94 15.69
C TYR A 162 14.74 4.16 15.26
N ASP A 163 14.62 4.52 13.99
CA ASP A 163 15.28 5.68 13.41
C ASP A 163 14.39 6.91 13.57
N PRO A 164 14.97 8.08 13.86
CA PRO A 164 14.22 9.30 14.05
C PRO A 164 13.65 9.81 12.72
N MET A 165 12.42 10.35 12.77
CA MET A 165 11.64 10.74 11.60
C MET A 165 12.33 11.81 10.73
N ASP A 166 13.12 12.72 11.32
CA ASP A 166 13.88 13.73 10.56
C ASP A 166 14.94 13.09 9.65
N LYS A 167 15.62 12.04 10.12
CA LYS A 167 16.61 11.28 9.34
C LYS A 167 15.96 10.43 8.26
N ILE A 168 14.81 9.84 8.58
CA ILE A 168 14.01 9.09 7.60
C ILE A 168 13.56 10.00 6.46
N TYR A 169 13.02 11.20 6.76
CA TYR A 169 12.62 12.17 5.76
C TYR A 169 13.79 12.68 4.91
N ALA A 170 14.95 12.93 5.52
CA ALA A 170 16.16 13.29 4.78
C ALA A 170 16.56 12.19 3.76
N ASP A 171 16.44 10.93 4.14
CA ASP A 171 16.70 9.80 3.23
C ASP A 171 15.62 9.65 2.15
N PHE A 172 14.35 9.94 2.45
CA PHE A 172 13.30 9.98 1.43
C PHE A 172 13.62 10.97 0.31
N PHE A 173 13.98 12.20 0.66
CA PHE A 173 14.35 13.23 -0.33
C PHE A 173 15.58 12.83 -1.14
N LYS A 174 16.58 12.24 -0.49
CA LYS A 174 17.78 11.72 -1.15
C LYS A 174 17.42 10.63 -2.17
N ARG A 175 16.70 9.58 -1.75
CA ARG A 175 16.30 8.46 -2.61
C ARG A 175 15.49 8.89 -3.80
N LEU A 176 14.51 9.78 -3.60
CA LEU A 176 13.68 10.30 -4.70
C LEU A 176 14.52 11.12 -5.69
N THR A 177 15.43 11.97 -5.19
CA THR A 177 16.31 12.79 -6.03
C THR A 177 17.26 11.92 -6.87
N GLU A 178 17.90 10.94 -6.25
CA GLU A 178 18.81 10.00 -6.94
C GLU A 178 18.06 9.13 -7.95
N ALA A 179 16.88 8.62 -7.59
CA ALA A 179 16.04 7.84 -8.50
C ALA A 179 15.63 8.68 -9.73
N VAL A 180 15.18 9.91 -9.54
CA VAL A 180 14.84 10.81 -10.66
C VAL A 180 16.05 11.09 -11.55
N ALA A 181 17.24 11.28 -10.96
CA ALA A 181 18.47 11.48 -11.74
C ALA A 181 18.79 10.28 -12.64
N VAL A 182 18.71 9.06 -12.10
CA VAL A 182 18.88 7.81 -12.85
C VAL A 182 17.85 7.69 -13.98
N LEU A 183 16.57 7.90 -13.66
CA LEU A 183 15.47 7.77 -14.61
C LEU A 183 15.54 8.78 -15.75
N LYS A 184 15.97 10.02 -15.48
CA LYS A 184 16.18 11.04 -16.53
C LYS A 184 17.22 10.63 -17.57
N GLN A 185 18.20 9.81 -17.20
CA GLN A 185 19.19 9.28 -18.15
C GLN A 185 18.71 8.01 -18.88
N ASN A 186 17.55 7.46 -18.52
CA ASN A 186 17.05 6.17 -18.99
C ASN A 186 15.57 6.23 -19.42
N THR A 187 15.12 7.35 -19.98
CA THR A 187 13.69 7.59 -20.31
C THR A 187 13.09 6.60 -21.31
N ALA A 188 13.91 6.00 -22.17
CA ALA A 188 13.49 4.98 -23.13
C ALA A 188 13.41 3.55 -22.53
N SER A 189 13.94 3.34 -21.33
CA SER A 189 13.89 2.03 -20.67
C SER A 189 12.46 1.67 -20.24
N LYS A 190 12.23 0.37 -20.01
CA LYS A 190 10.95 -0.20 -19.58
C LYS A 190 11.13 -1.12 -18.38
N PRO A 191 11.65 -0.63 -17.24
CA PRO A 191 11.89 -1.47 -16.06
C PRO A 191 10.61 -2.20 -15.67
N PHE A 192 10.72 -3.51 -15.48
CA PHE A 192 9.62 -4.45 -15.17
C PHE A 192 8.50 -4.59 -16.21
N GLY A 193 8.49 -3.78 -17.29
CA GLY A 193 7.49 -3.84 -18.35
C GLY A 193 6.05 -3.89 -17.82
N THR A 194 5.24 -4.84 -18.30
CA THR A 194 3.83 -5.01 -17.88
C THR A 194 3.65 -5.49 -16.43
N ALA A 195 4.74 -5.89 -15.75
CA ALA A 195 4.70 -6.26 -14.33
C ALA A 195 4.64 -5.03 -13.41
N ASP A 196 5.03 -3.85 -13.92
CA ASP A 196 4.64 -2.58 -13.32
C ASP A 196 3.15 -2.30 -13.60
N LEU A 197 2.34 -2.46 -12.57
CA LEU A 197 0.88 -2.33 -12.66
C LEU A 197 0.38 -0.88 -12.68
N ILE A 198 1.26 0.11 -12.51
CA ILE A 198 0.88 1.53 -12.50
C ILE A 198 1.14 2.14 -13.87
N TYR A 199 2.36 2.01 -14.40
CA TYR A 199 2.76 2.68 -15.63
C TYR A 199 3.35 1.75 -16.69
N SER A 200 3.32 0.44 -16.48
CA SER A 200 3.87 -0.55 -17.42
C SER A 200 5.33 -0.25 -17.82
N GLY A 201 6.12 0.23 -16.85
CA GLY A 201 7.52 0.58 -17.02
C GLY A 201 7.76 1.95 -17.67
N ASP A 202 6.74 2.81 -17.82
CA ASP A 202 6.94 4.15 -18.36
C ASP A 202 7.72 5.05 -17.38
N VAL A 203 9.01 5.18 -17.64
CA VAL A 203 9.95 5.98 -16.86
C VAL A 203 9.56 7.45 -16.80
N THR A 204 8.98 8.01 -17.85
CA THR A 204 8.58 9.43 -17.86
C THR A 204 7.47 9.68 -16.84
N LYS A 205 6.54 8.73 -16.69
CA LYS A 205 5.50 8.81 -15.67
C LYS A 205 6.05 8.56 -14.26
N TRP A 206 6.99 7.64 -14.10
CA TRP A 206 7.67 7.42 -12.81
C TRP A 206 8.47 8.63 -12.32
N ILE A 207 9.08 9.40 -13.22
CA ILE A 207 9.73 10.67 -12.86
C ILE A 207 8.70 11.64 -12.25
N LYS A 208 7.53 11.80 -12.89
CA LYS A 208 6.48 12.68 -12.36
C LYS A 208 5.90 12.17 -11.04
N PHE A 209 5.74 10.85 -10.89
CA PHE A 209 5.33 10.25 -9.63
C PHE A 209 6.32 10.56 -8.51
N ALA A 210 7.61 10.32 -8.74
CA ALA A 210 8.66 10.55 -7.75
C ALA A 210 8.71 12.02 -7.31
N ASN A 211 8.63 12.96 -8.24
CA ASN A 211 8.60 14.39 -7.92
C ASN A 211 7.31 14.80 -7.22
N THR A 212 6.16 14.24 -7.58
CA THR A 212 4.89 14.54 -6.90
C THR A 212 4.91 14.00 -5.46
N LEU A 213 5.48 12.81 -5.24
CA LEU A 213 5.72 12.26 -3.90
C LEU A 213 6.70 13.14 -3.12
N ARG A 214 7.78 13.63 -3.75
CA ARG A 214 8.71 14.58 -3.16
C ARG A 214 8.00 15.87 -2.71
N LEU A 215 7.10 16.40 -3.55
CA LEU A 215 6.30 17.59 -3.22
C LEU A 215 5.33 17.32 -2.04
N ARG A 216 4.67 16.15 -2.00
CA ARG A 216 3.83 15.73 -0.86
C ARG A 216 4.63 15.72 0.43
N LEU A 217 5.80 15.09 0.43
CA LEU A 217 6.67 14.98 1.60
C LEU A 217 7.23 16.35 2.02
N ALA A 218 7.57 17.20 1.06
CA ALA A 218 7.98 18.59 1.34
C ALA A 218 6.86 19.37 2.03
N MET A 219 5.62 19.26 1.55
CA MET A 219 4.48 19.92 2.18
C MET A 219 4.21 19.42 3.59
N ARG A 220 4.37 18.10 3.84
CA ARG A 220 4.20 17.51 5.17
C ARG A 220 5.11 18.15 6.22
N ILE A 221 6.34 18.51 5.86
CA ILE A 221 7.31 19.09 6.78
C ILE A 221 7.32 20.63 6.79
N SER A 222 6.41 21.28 6.05
CA SER A 222 6.40 22.74 5.85
C SER A 222 6.37 23.54 7.16
N ALA A 223 5.67 23.06 8.19
CA ALA A 223 5.58 23.74 9.48
C ALA A 223 6.81 23.50 10.39
N VAL A 224 7.40 22.30 10.35
CA VAL A 224 8.48 21.90 11.28
C VAL A 224 9.88 22.18 10.71
N SER A 225 10.04 22.14 9.38
CA SER A 225 11.29 22.40 8.69
C SER A 225 11.06 23.22 7.40
N PRO A 226 10.57 24.47 7.52
CA PRO A 226 10.12 25.29 6.39
C PRO A 226 11.19 25.53 5.32
N ALA A 227 12.46 25.68 5.71
CA ALA A 227 13.54 25.92 4.76
C ALA A 227 13.83 24.68 3.89
N LEU A 228 13.87 23.49 4.49
CA LEU A 228 14.03 22.24 3.76
C LEU A 228 12.80 21.96 2.90
N ALA A 229 11.61 22.13 3.47
CA ALA A 229 10.33 21.99 2.76
C ALA A 229 10.30 22.82 1.48
N LYS A 230 10.65 24.10 1.57
CA LYS A 230 10.71 25.00 0.42
C LYS A 230 11.71 24.50 -0.63
N THR A 231 12.93 24.16 -0.21
CA THR A 231 13.99 23.67 -1.10
C THR A 231 13.55 22.42 -1.86
N GLU A 232 13.00 21.44 -1.16
CA GLU A 232 12.55 20.17 -1.74
C GLU A 232 11.32 20.34 -2.62
N GLY A 233 10.36 21.17 -2.20
CA GLY A 233 9.12 21.45 -2.94
C GLY A 233 9.38 22.18 -4.27
N GLU A 234 10.20 23.23 -4.26
CA GLU A 234 10.56 23.98 -5.48
C GLU A 234 11.36 23.09 -6.45
N ALA A 235 12.30 22.30 -5.93
CA ALA A 235 13.10 21.38 -6.74
C ALA A 235 12.25 20.23 -7.35
N ALA A 236 11.23 19.76 -6.63
CA ALA A 236 10.27 18.80 -7.13
C ALA A 236 9.46 19.36 -8.32
N VAL A 237 8.91 20.58 -8.16
CA VAL A 237 8.14 21.25 -9.23
C VAL A 237 9.00 21.50 -10.46
N ALA A 238 10.19 22.06 -10.29
CA ALA A 238 11.13 22.30 -11.39
C ALA A 238 11.59 21.02 -12.10
N SER A 239 11.53 19.87 -11.41
CA SER A 239 11.85 18.56 -11.99
C SER A 239 10.67 17.88 -12.70
N GLY A 240 9.47 18.47 -12.63
CA GLY A 240 8.24 17.99 -13.28
C GLY A 240 7.40 17.10 -12.37
N VAL A 241 6.27 17.62 -11.89
CA VAL A 241 5.23 16.91 -11.13
C VAL A 241 4.06 16.50 -12.03
N PHE A 242 3.04 15.83 -11.49
CA PHE A 242 1.78 15.59 -12.21
C PHE A 242 1.10 16.89 -12.62
N THR A 243 0.47 16.87 -13.79
CA THR A 243 -0.18 18.05 -14.34
C THR A 243 -1.56 17.78 -14.93
N ASN A 244 -1.81 16.57 -15.43
CA ASN A 244 -3.03 16.26 -16.17
C ASN A 244 -3.66 14.96 -15.68
N SER A 245 -4.89 15.02 -15.17
CA SER A 245 -5.70 13.83 -14.90
C SER A 245 -6.51 13.45 -16.15
N PRO A 246 -6.71 12.14 -16.43
CA PRO A 246 -6.12 10.98 -15.74
C PRO A 246 -4.76 10.55 -16.33
N ALA A 247 -4.21 11.29 -17.31
CA ALA A 247 -3.03 10.85 -18.07
C ALA A 247 -1.77 10.63 -17.21
N ASP A 248 -1.55 11.48 -16.21
CA ASP A 248 -0.44 11.40 -15.27
C ASP A 248 -0.78 10.58 -14.01
N ASP A 249 -2.06 10.38 -13.70
CA ASP A 249 -2.51 9.76 -12.45
C ASP A 249 -1.92 8.35 -12.27
N ALA A 250 -1.52 8.05 -11.03
CA ALA A 250 -1.00 6.74 -10.66
C ALA A 250 -2.17 5.81 -10.34
N LEU A 251 -2.66 5.14 -11.38
CA LEU A 251 -3.76 4.18 -11.29
C LEU A 251 -3.20 2.76 -11.38
N MET A 252 -3.22 2.03 -10.27
CA MET A 252 -2.77 0.65 -10.25
C MET A 252 -3.84 -0.26 -10.84
N LYS A 253 -3.49 -1.00 -11.90
CA LYS A 253 -4.36 -2.00 -12.49
C LYS A 253 -4.76 -3.06 -11.45
N ARG A 254 -6.07 -3.32 -11.37
CA ARG A 254 -6.68 -4.38 -10.55
C ARG A 254 -7.37 -5.41 -11.44
N GLY A 255 -7.75 -6.54 -10.87
CA GLY A 255 -8.41 -7.61 -11.59
C GLY A 255 -9.01 -8.64 -10.62
N ASN A 256 -9.64 -9.68 -11.14
CA ASN A 256 -10.28 -10.72 -10.33
C ASN A 256 -9.65 -12.11 -10.50
N ALA A 257 -8.45 -12.18 -11.09
CA ALA A 257 -7.71 -13.43 -11.26
C ALA A 257 -7.32 -14.08 -9.91
N THR A 258 -7.12 -13.26 -8.88
CA THR A 258 -6.86 -13.70 -7.50
C THR A 258 -7.54 -12.74 -6.53
N SER A 259 -7.80 -13.18 -5.29
CA SER A 259 -8.35 -12.31 -4.24
C SER A 259 -7.47 -11.10 -3.94
N THR A 260 -6.15 -11.23 -4.06
CA THR A 260 -5.17 -10.15 -3.85
C THR A 260 -5.10 -9.16 -5.03
N ALA A 261 -5.68 -9.51 -6.18
CA ALA A 261 -5.73 -8.65 -7.35
C ALA A 261 -6.96 -7.72 -7.37
N ILE A 262 -8.01 -8.07 -6.61
CA ILE A 262 -9.28 -7.31 -6.58
C ILE A 262 -9.03 -5.93 -5.97
N ASN A 263 -9.68 -4.89 -6.48
CA ASN A 263 -9.64 -3.58 -5.85
C ASN A 263 -10.06 -3.69 -4.37
N PRO A 264 -9.21 -3.28 -3.40
CA PRO A 264 -9.50 -3.49 -1.99
C PRO A 264 -10.76 -2.78 -1.50
N LEU A 265 -11.07 -1.59 -2.02
CA LEU A 265 -12.31 -0.89 -1.69
C LEU A 265 -13.53 -1.68 -2.19
N SER A 266 -13.43 -2.24 -3.39
CA SER A 266 -14.46 -3.11 -3.96
C SER A 266 -14.63 -4.42 -3.21
N SER A 267 -13.56 -5.00 -2.65
CA SER A 267 -13.70 -6.18 -1.78
C SER A 267 -14.43 -5.83 -0.49
N MET A 268 -14.05 -4.73 0.16
CA MET A 268 -14.60 -4.34 1.45
C MET A 268 -16.03 -3.81 1.36
N SER A 269 -16.43 -3.21 0.23
CA SER A 269 -17.79 -2.73 0.04
C SER A 269 -18.82 -3.84 0.24
N GLU A 270 -18.43 -5.09 -0.03
CA GLU A 270 -19.30 -6.25 0.13
C GLU A 270 -19.38 -6.75 1.58
N TYR A 271 -18.49 -6.32 2.47
CA TYR A 271 -18.50 -6.71 3.89
C TYR A 271 -19.62 -6.02 4.67
N ASN A 272 -20.12 -4.88 4.16
CA ASN A 272 -21.19 -4.09 4.79
C ASN A 272 -20.83 -3.56 6.19
N GLU A 273 -19.60 -3.09 6.37
CA GLU A 273 -19.09 -2.64 7.67
C GLU A 273 -18.88 -1.11 7.76
N PHE A 274 -19.10 -0.38 6.67
CA PHE A 274 -18.95 1.08 6.62
C PHE A 274 -19.93 1.74 5.63
N ARG A 275 -20.19 3.04 5.80
CA ARG A 275 -21.04 3.88 4.94
C ARG A 275 -20.45 5.28 4.76
N MET A 276 -21.02 6.08 3.85
CA MET A 276 -20.69 7.51 3.72
C MET A 276 -20.80 8.18 5.09
N SER A 277 -19.81 8.99 5.49
CA SER A 277 -19.94 9.81 6.71
C SER A 277 -20.93 10.97 6.52
N ALA A 278 -21.64 11.35 7.58
CA ALA A 278 -22.43 12.59 7.64
C ALA A 278 -21.62 13.86 7.32
N THR A 279 -20.32 13.87 7.62
CA THR A 279 -19.42 14.98 7.26
C THR A 279 -19.23 15.06 5.75
N MET A 280 -19.00 13.93 5.10
CA MET A 280 -18.91 13.86 3.64
C MET A 280 -20.22 14.27 2.97
N GLU A 281 -21.36 13.78 3.47
CA GLU A 281 -22.68 14.20 2.98
C GLU A 281 -22.83 15.72 3.05
N SER A 282 -22.51 16.31 4.21
CA SER A 282 -22.66 17.75 4.45
C SER A 282 -21.82 18.58 3.48
N ILE A 283 -20.56 18.19 3.27
CA ILE A 283 -19.66 18.88 2.33
C ILE A 283 -20.19 18.79 0.90
N MET A 284 -20.52 17.57 0.45
CA MET A 284 -20.90 17.35 -0.95
C MET A 284 -22.27 17.94 -1.28
N LYS A 285 -23.27 17.83 -0.38
CA LYS A 285 -24.56 18.50 -0.56
C LYS A 285 -24.42 20.03 -0.48
N GLY A 286 -23.65 20.53 0.49
CA GLY A 286 -23.43 21.96 0.68
C GLY A 286 -22.81 22.64 -0.55
N TYR A 287 -21.88 21.96 -1.22
CA TYR A 287 -21.27 22.44 -2.47
C TYR A 287 -21.99 22.00 -3.74
N GLN A 288 -23.09 21.25 -3.63
CA GLN A 288 -23.79 20.66 -4.78
C GLN A 288 -22.80 19.90 -5.69
N ASP A 289 -21.92 19.12 -5.06
CA ASP A 289 -20.76 18.53 -5.72
C ASP A 289 -21.21 17.46 -6.73
N PRO A 290 -20.88 17.60 -8.02
CA PRO A 290 -21.31 16.66 -9.06
C PRO A 290 -20.69 15.26 -8.88
N ARG A 291 -19.66 15.10 -8.05
CA ARG A 291 -19.04 13.81 -7.76
C ARG A 291 -19.88 12.96 -6.79
N MET A 292 -20.95 13.50 -6.19
CA MET A 292 -21.80 12.78 -5.24
C MET A 292 -22.27 11.43 -5.81
N SER A 293 -22.79 11.42 -7.04
CA SER A 293 -23.28 10.21 -7.69
C SER A 293 -22.19 9.27 -8.20
N VAL A 294 -20.95 9.75 -8.29
CA VAL A 294 -19.79 8.91 -8.59
C VAL A 294 -19.35 8.19 -7.32
N TYR A 295 -19.20 8.93 -6.22
CA TYR A 295 -18.63 8.44 -4.97
C TYR A 295 -19.59 7.56 -4.19
N TRP A 296 -20.90 7.78 -4.34
CA TRP A 296 -21.91 7.20 -3.48
C TRP A 296 -23.10 6.66 -4.27
N LEU A 297 -23.68 5.60 -3.75
CA LEU A 297 -25.02 5.16 -4.09
C LEU A 297 -26.02 5.82 -3.13
N PRO A 298 -27.23 6.20 -3.60
CA PRO A 298 -28.29 6.60 -2.70
C PRO A 298 -28.64 5.45 -1.74
N ALA A 299 -29.09 5.77 -0.54
CA ALA A 299 -29.55 4.82 0.44
C ALA A 299 -30.75 4.02 -0.12
N ARG A 300 -30.73 2.70 0.05
CA ARG A 300 -31.78 1.81 -0.49
C ARG A 300 -33.15 2.09 0.12
N ALA A 301 -33.20 2.58 1.36
CA ALA A 301 -34.44 2.76 2.10
C ALA A 301 -35.31 3.92 1.56
N ASN A 302 -34.70 4.98 1.02
CA ASN A 302 -35.41 6.19 0.60
C ASN A 302 -34.93 6.80 -0.73
N ASN A 303 -33.91 6.21 -1.35
CA ASN A 303 -33.29 6.70 -2.59
C ASN A 303 -32.67 8.12 -2.46
N GLU A 304 -32.17 8.48 -1.28
CA GLU A 304 -31.47 9.74 -1.01
C GLU A 304 -30.01 9.52 -0.62
N TYR A 305 -29.16 10.53 -0.79
CA TYR A 305 -27.79 10.49 -0.27
C TYR A 305 -27.79 10.78 1.22
N ASN A 306 -27.61 9.75 2.05
CA ASN A 306 -27.68 9.86 3.51
C ASN A 306 -26.33 9.49 4.12
N GLY A 307 -25.78 10.40 4.92
CA GLY A 307 -24.55 10.19 5.65
C GLY A 307 -24.81 9.57 7.00
N PHE A 308 -23.98 8.60 7.33
CA PHE A 308 -23.95 7.94 8.61
C PHE A 308 -23.12 8.76 9.60
N ARG A 309 -23.68 9.07 10.77
CA ARG A 309 -22.95 9.81 11.79
C ARG A 309 -21.88 8.92 12.45
N ASN A 310 -20.64 9.39 12.44
CA ASN A 310 -19.52 8.72 13.11
C ASN A 310 -19.72 8.61 14.64
N GLY A 311 -19.20 7.54 15.23
CA GLY A 311 -19.02 7.39 16.67
C GLY A 311 -20.21 6.80 17.44
N TYR A 312 -21.16 6.18 16.75
CA TYR A 312 -22.26 5.48 17.43
C TYR A 312 -21.77 4.33 18.31
N ASN A 313 -22.42 4.17 19.46
CA ASN A 313 -22.27 2.99 20.31
C ASN A 313 -23.13 1.82 19.81
N THR A 314 -22.91 0.63 20.35
CA THR A 314 -23.61 -0.60 19.93
C THR A 314 -25.13 -0.49 20.00
N ALA A 315 -25.68 0.20 21.00
CA ALA A 315 -27.13 0.38 21.12
C ALA A 315 -27.68 1.30 20.02
N GLN A 316 -26.97 2.38 19.69
CA GLN A 316 -27.35 3.31 18.62
C GLN A 316 -27.27 2.67 17.24
N LEU A 317 -26.31 1.78 17.00
CA LEU A 317 -26.20 1.01 15.74
C LEU A 317 -27.43 0.12 15.50
N GLY A 318 -28.18 -0.25 16.54
CA GLY A 318 -29.43 -0.99 16.41
C GLY A 318 -30.63 -0.17 15.91
N ASN A 319 -30.51 1.15 15.76
CA ASN A 319 -31.60 1.99 15.25
C ASN A 319 -31.76 1.78 13.73
N ALA A 320 -33.01 1.64 13.25
CA ALA A 320 -33.32 1.47 11.83
C ALA A 320 -32.75 2.58 10.93
N LEU A 321 -32.69 3.82 11.41
CA LEU A 321 -32.08 4.96 10.70
C LEU A 321 -30.56 4.84 10.58
N ASN A 322 -29.93 4.08 11.47
CA ASN A 322 -28.51 3.76 11.46
C ASN A 322 -28.25 2.39 10.82
N SER A 323 -29.19 1.88 10.02
CA SER A 323 -28.96 0.66 9.25
C SER A 323 -28.16 0.96 7.98
N ASN A 324 -27.48 -0.08 7.51
CA ASN A 324 -26.79 -0.09 6.22
C ASN A 324 -27.70 0.22 5.02
N ALA A 325 -29.01 -0.02 5.12
CA ALA A 325 -29.99 0.28 4.07
C ALA A 325 -30.45 1.73 4.10
N ALA A 326 -30.43 2.37 5.27
CA ALA A 326 -30.83 3.77 5.46
C ALA A 326 -29.71 4.78 5.13
N ASN A 327 -28.48 4.31 4.91
CA ASN A 327 -27.31 5.17 4.68
C ASN A 327 -26.61 4.82 3.37
N SER A 328 -26.01 5.82 2.74
CA SER A 328 -25.38 5.70 1.42
C SER A 328 -24.16 4.80 1.43
N HIS A 329 -24.14 3.88 0.47
CA HIS A 329 -23.02 2.99 0.22
C HIS A 329 -22.03 3.63 -0.75
N VAL A 330 -20.82 3.10 -0.84
CA VAL A 330 -19.86 3.49 -1.89
C VAL A 330 -20.45 3.33 -3.28
N GLY A 331 -20.00 4.17 -4.21
CA GLY A 331 -20.54 4.31 -5.55
C GLY A 331 -20.53 3.03 -6.37
N ALA A 332 -21.30 3.05 -7.46
CA ALA A 332 -21.51 1.89 -8.35
C ALA A 332 -20.20 1.28 -8.85
N ARG A 333 -19.17 2.12 -9.04
CA ARG A 333 -17.84 1.74 -9.51
C ARG A 333 -17.10 0.77 -8.59
N TRP A 334 -17.44 0.73 -7.30
CA TRP A 334 -16.80 -0.15 -6.32
C TRP A 334 -17.75 -1.18 -5.72
N THR A 335 -18.99 -1.30 -6.20
CA THR A 335 -19.97 -2.23 -5.61
C THR A 335 -20.42 -3.28 -6.60
N SER A 336 -20.76 -4.46 -6.09
CA SER A 336 -21.33 -5.51 -6.93
C SER A 336 -22.71 -5.12 -7.48
N PRO A 337 -23.17 -5.74 -8.58
CA PRO A 337 -24.54 -5.53 -9.08
C PRO A 337 -25.62 -5.85 -8.03
N ALA A 338 -25.38 -6.81 -7.14
CA ALA A 338 -26.28 -7.14 -6.04
C ALA A 338 -26.44 -5.97 -5.04
N SER A 339 -25.42 -5.12 -4.94
CA SER A 339 -25.42 -3.91 -4.12
C SER A 339 -25.76 -2.63 -4.89
N GLY A 340 -26.15 -2.71 -6.16
CA GLY A 340 -26.50 -1.55 -6.99
C GLY A 340 -25.34 -0.98 -7.81
N GLY A 341 -24.24 -1.71 -7.94
CA GLY A 341 -23.08 -1.33 -8.74
C GLY A 341 -22.99 -2.04 -10.08
N ILE A 342 -21.76 -2.31 -10.54
CA ILE A 342 -21.45 -2.80 -11.89
C ILE A 342 -20.67 -4.12 -11.87
N THR A 343 -20.69 -4.86 -12.98
CA THR A 343 -20.02 -6.18 -13.07
C THR A 343 -18.49 -6.11 -13.04
N THR A 344 -17.91 -4.96 -13.37
CA THR A 344 -16.46 -4.76 -13.43
C THR A 344 -15.87 -4.16 -12.15
N PHE A 345 -16.66 -4.01 -11.08
CA PHE A 345 -16.26 -3.33 -9.85
C PHE A 345 -14.97 -3.85 -9.22
N GLU A 346 -14.72 -5.16 -9.30
CA GLU A 346 -13.49 -5.80 -8.78
C GLU A 346 -12.23 -5.34 -9.50
N SER A 347 -12.35 -4.97 -10.77
CA SER A 347 -11.24 -4.58 -11.64
C SER A 347 -11.06 -3.07 -11.73
N THR A 348 -11.84 -2.28 -10.96
CA THR A 348 -11.65 -0.83 -10.86
C THR A 348 -10.21 -0.51 -10.47
N PRO A 349 -9.48 0.30 -11.26
CA PRO A 349 -8.11 0.69 -10.92
C PRO A 349 -8.05 1.33 -9.53
N LEU A 350 -7.00 1.02 -8.78
CA LEU A 350 -6.75 1.58 -7.45
C LEU A 350 -6.01 2.90 -7.61
N ASN A 351 -6.56 3.98 -7.03
CA ASN A 351 -5.94 5.29 -7.05
C ASN A 351 -4.78 5.33 -6.04
N VAL A 352 -3.55 5.55 -6.51
CA VAL A 352 -2.34 5.65 -5.66
C VAL A 352 -1.99 7.11 -5.37
N MET A 353 -2.03 7.96 -6.40
CA MET A 353 -1.76 9.40 -6.32
C MET A 353 -2.31 10.08 -7.58
N SER A 354 -2.85 11.29 -7.49
CA SER A 354 -3.49 11.97 -8.63
C SER A 354 -2.91 13.36 -8.90
N ALA A 355 -3.10 13.85 -10.12
CA ALA A 355 -2.70 15.19 -10.54
C ALA A 355 -3.44 16.29 -9.77
N ALA A 356 -4.67 16.02 -9.32
CA ALA A 356 -5.42 16.96 -8.48
C ALA A 356 -4.67 17.29 -7.18
N GLU A 357 -4.06 16.28 -6.55
CA GLU A 357 -3.25 16.47 -5.36
C GLU A 357 -2.00 17.33 -5.65
N ALA A 358 -1.30 17.07 -6.77
CA ALA A 358 -0.15 17.88 -7.15
C ALA A 358 -0.52 19.36 -7.32
N ASP A 359 -1.66 19.65 -7.94
CA ASP A 359 -2.14 21.02 -8.08
C ASP A 359 -2.53 21.64 -6.72
N PHE A 360 -3.19 20.90 -5.82
CA PHE A 360 -3.48 21.43 -4.47
C PHE A 360 -2.21 21.69 -3.64
N LEU A 361 -1.20 20.81 -3.72
CA LEU A 361 0.09 21.01 -3.07
C LEU A 361 0.82 22.25 -3.63
N ARG A 362 0.74 22.49 -4.95
CA ARG A 362 1.26 23.71 -5.57
C ARG A 362 0.47 24.96 -5.17
N ALA A 363 -0.84 24.83 -4.98
CA ALA A 363 -1.66 25.94 -4.50
C ALA A 363 -1.22 26.38 -3.09
N GLU A 364 -1.03 25.43 -2.19
CA GLU A 364 -0.54 25.68 -0.83
C GLU A 364 0.91 26.18 -0.83
N GLY A 365 1.80 25.58 -1.62
CA GLY A 365 3.19 26.05 -1.76
C GLY A 365 3.26 27.51 -2.25
N ALA A 366 2.37 27.92 -3.15
CA ALA A 366 2.28 29.31 -3.60
C ALA A 366 1.80 30.26 -2.50
N ILE A 367 0.88 29.82 -1.62
CA ILE A 367 0.46 30.58 -0.43
C ILE A 367 1.62 30.75 0.55
N LEU A 368 2.46 29.71 0.70
CA LEU A 368 3.67 29.73 1.52
C LEU A 368 4.83 30.54 0.90
N GLY A 369 4.64 31.14 -0.27
CA GLY A 369 5.67 31.96 -0.94
C GLY A 369 6.80 31.14 -1.58
N TRP A 370 6.53 29.88 -1.94
CA TRP A 370 7.44 29.05 -2.73
C TRP A 370 7.26 29.32 -4.23
N ASN A 371 8.32 29.14 -5.02
CA ASN A 371 8.25 29.18 -6.47
C ASN A 371 7.62 27.90 -7.02
N MET A 372 6.28 27.91 -7.14
CA MET A 372 5.50 26.80 -7.69
C MET A 372 5.25 26.91 -9.19
N GLU A 373 5.93 27.82 -9.89
CA GLU A 373 5.75 28.11 -11.34
C GLU A 373 4.30 28.49 -11.71
N GLY A 374 3.66 29.30 -10.87
CA GLY A 374 2.29 29.78 -11.06
C GLY A 374 1.72 30.39 -9.77
N ASN A 375 0.41 30.58 -9.71
CA ASN A 375 -0.25 31.18 -8.54
C ASN A 375 -1.28 30.26 -7.89
N ALA A 376 -1.53 30.49 -6.60
CA ALA A 376 -2.39 29.65 -5.77
C ALA A 376 -3.80 29.44 -6.36
N LYS A 377 -4.44 30.50 -6.85
CA LYS A 377 -5.79 30.41 -7.44
C LYS A 377 -5.80 29.52 -8.67
N SER A 378 -4.85 29.71 -9.58
CA SER A 378 -4.77 28.91 -10.81
C SER A 378 -4.58 27.43 -10.53
N PHE A 379 -3.77 27.09 -9.51
CA PHE A 379 -3.57 25.72 -9.09
C PHE A 379 -4.78 25.14 -8.37
N TYR A 380 -5.43 25.91 -7.50
CA TYR A 380 -6.68 25.48 -6.87
C TYR A 380 -7.77 25.14 -7.91
N ASP A 381 -8.04 26.06 -8.84
CA ASP A 381 -9.04 25.85 -9.90
C ASP A 381 -8.69 24.63 -10.77
N LYS A 382 -7.40 24.44 -11.05
CA LYS A 382 -6.91 23.31 -11.83
C LYS A 382 -6.99 21.99 -11.05
N GLY A 383 -6.71 22.00 -9.75
CA GLY A 383 -6.86 20.85 -8.87
C GLY A 383 -8.32 20.37 -8.81
N ILE A 384 -9.27 21.30 -8.71
CA ILE A 384 -10.71 20.99 -8.81
C ILE A 384 -11.04 20.38 -10.17
N ARG A 385 -10.58 20.99 -11.28
CA ARG A 385 -10.80 20.45 -12.63
C ARG A 385 -10.22 19.04 -12.80
N ASN A 386 -8.96 18.84 -12.42
CA ASN A 386 -8.31 17.53 -12.49
C ASN A 386 -9.03 16.51 -11.60
N SER A 387 -9.53 16.92 -10.43
CA SER A 387 -10.31 16.03 -9.58
C SER A 387 -11.66 15.66 -10.20
N LEU A 388 -12.31 16.54 -10.96
CA LEU A 388 -13.52 16.21 -11.71
C LEU A 388 -13.23 15.29 -12.90
N LEU A 389 -12.14 15.53 -13.63
CA LEU A 389 -11.72 14.72 -14.79
C LEU A 389 -11.26 13.30 -14.43
N GLN A 390 -10.85 13.08 -13.19
CA GLN A 390 -10.43 11.77 -12.70
C GLN A 390 -11.55 10.72 -12.75
N TRP A 391 -12.82 11.15 -12.72
CA TRP A 391 -13.96 10.29 -12.39
C TRP A 391 -14.84 9.89 -13.56
#